data_AF-A0A2U1KLA6-F1
#
_entry.id   AF-A0A2U1KLA6-F1
#
_cell.length_a   1.000
_cell.length_b   1.000
_cell.length_c   1.000
_cell.angle_alpha   90.00
_cell.angle_beta   90.00
_cell.angle_gamma   90.00
#
_symmetry.space_group_name_H-M   'P 1'
#
loop_
_entity.id
_entity.type
_entity.pdbx_description
1 polymer ?
#
loop_
_entity_poly.entity_id
_entity_poly.type
_entity_poly.pdbx_seq_one_letter_code
_entity_poly.pdbx_strand_id
1 'polypeptide(L)'
;MRCSNKEEISSTAKLVYSVTLCKEEHPECNSRVSAILSALEKNHLTPKFRGSEIIQLQNYKTATFEDIANKHLPPLTKEKYSVLEEGVDGSGETHTTDTTFKESLVSAGAGISLVDYVVISAQVLMHGDVFYDDPDVFFLSIHQDGILPGAGKIDDIGCGNGVGTTLNLPLPQFSGYFAMQTVMYQAIVPCAQRFKPDIILVSAGYDGHVQDPRSKLQFMTLTYYMLASGIKKLAKDLCGGRCVFFLEGGYNLESLSNSVAESFRAIIGEPYNSAEYDSSHFVIMEPYLGARQVVEKIKQLHSL
;
A
#
# COMPACT_ATOMS: atom_id res chain seq x y z
N MET A 1 2.58 8.76 28.37
CA MET A 1 2.46 10.24 28.27
C MET A 1 2.36 10.59 26.80
N ARG A 2 1.14 10.87 26.31
CA ARG A 2 0.81 11.16 24.91
C ARG A 2 1.51 12.46 24.48
N CYS A 3 2.08 12.48 23.27
CA CYS A 3 2.85 13.62 22.75
C CYS A 3 2.08 14.95 22.92
N SER A 4 2.72 15.89 23.59
CA SER A 4 2.21 17.22 23.95
C SER A 4 2.55 18.30 22.93
N ASN A 5 2.80 17.94 21.67
CA ASN A 5 2.89 18.89 20.55
C ASN A 5 1.77 18.59 19.55
N LYS A 6 0.52 18.85 19.97
CA LYS A 6 -0.52 19.23 19.01
C LYS A 6 -0.20 20.67 18.59
N GLU A 7 0.85 20.85 17.79
CA GLU A 7 0.88 22.03 16.92
C GLU A 7 -0.45 22.03 16.16
N GLU A 8 -1.10 23.18 16.06
CA GLU A 8 -2.31 23.39 15.26
C GLU A 8 -2.03 22.93 13.83
N ILE A 9 -2.33 21.65 13.58
CA ILE A 9 -2.24 21.05 12.27
C ILE A 9 -3.28 21.77 11.41
N SER A 10 -2.78 22.52 10.44
CA SER A 10 -3.59 23.36 9.56
C SER A 10 -4.68 22.54 8.88
N SER A 11 -5.92 23.03 8.91
CA SER A 11 -7.07 22.48 8.18
C SER A 11 -6.90 22.47 6.65
N THR A 12 -5.72 22.83 6.14
CA THR A 12 -5.36 22.93 4.72
C THR A 12 -4.52 21.77 4.20
N ALA A 13 -3.98 20.92 5.09
CA ALA A 13 -3.12 19.80 4.68
C ALA A 13 -3.93 18.77 3.89
N LYS A 14 -3.51 18.49 2.65
CA LYS A 14 -4.13 17.49 1.78
C LYS A 14 -3.39 16.16 1.80
N LEU A 15 -2.08 16.19 2.07
CA LEU A 15 -1.23 15.02 2.12
C LEU A 15 -0.22 15.16 3.26
N VAL A 16 -0.05 14.10 4.02
CA VAL A 16 0.99 13.98 5.04
C VAL A 16 1.77 12.71 4.76
N TYR A 17 3.10 12.82 4.71
CA TYR A 17 3.97 11.67 4.52
C TYR A 17 5.14 11.70 5.50
N SER A 18 5.70 10.53 5.77
CA SER A 18 6.94 10.37 6.53
C SER A 18 7.88 9.50 5.73
N VAL A 19 9.18 9.75 5.84
CA VAL A 19 10.20 8.93 5.18
C VAL A 19 11.26 8.56 6.21
N THR A 20 11.62 7.29 6.22
CA THR A 20 12.78 6.74 6.90
C THR A 20 13.84 6.44 5.86
N LEU A 21 15.04 6.99 6.05
CA LEU A 21 16.18 6.66 5.20
C LEU A 21 16.85 5.41 5.77
N CYS A 22 16.98 4.39 4.94
CA CYS A 22 17.85 3.25 5.20
C CYS A 22 19.31 3.71 5.02
N LYS A 23 20.16 3.44 6.00
CA LYS A 23 21.56 3.91 6.00
C LYS A 23 22.49 3.04 5.15
N GLU A 24 22.00 1.93 4.62
CA GLU A 24 22.83 0.94 3.93
C GLU A 24 22.92 1.14 2.41
N GLU A 25 23.97 0.58 1.82
CA GLU A 25 24.15 0.43 0.36
C GLU A 25 23.44 -0.83 -0.17
N HIS A 26 22.27 -1.20 0.38
CA HIS A 26 21.50 -2.32 -0.15
C HIS A 26 20.71 -1.87 -1.39
N PRO A 27 20.80 -2.59 -2.53
CA PRO A 27 20.17 -2.18 -3.79
C PRO A 27 18.64 -2.08 -3.70
N GLU A 28 18.01 -2.84 -2.79
CA GLU A 28 16.56 -2.79 -2.59
C GLU A 28 16.03 -1.65 -1.69
N CYS A 29 16.85 -0.88 -0.95
CA CYS A 29 16.28 0.08 0.01
C CYS A 29 16.69 1.54 -0.24
N ASN A 30 17.98 1.81 -0.43
CA ASN A 30 18.47 3.19 -0.48
C ASN A 30 18.08 3.91 -1.79
N SER A 31 18.26 3.24 -2.92
CA SER A 31 18.00 3.86 -4.23
C SER A 31 16.51 4.06 -4.49
N ARG A 32 15.62 3.23 -3.92
CA ARG A 32 14.16 3.34 -4.10
C ARG A 32 13.61 4.60 -3.45
N VAL A 33 13.86 4.77 -2.15
CA VAL A 33 13.39 5.95 -1.40
C VAL A 33 14.02 7.21 -1.95
N SER A 34 15.32 7.18 -2.28
CA SER A 34 16.02 8.31 -2.90
C SER A 34 15.45 8.69 -4.27
N ALA A 35 15.11 7.71 -5.12
CA ALA A 35 14.46 7.95 -6.41
C ALA A 35 13.06 8.57 -6.23
N ILE A 36 12.27 8.05 -5.28
CA ILE A 36 10.96 8.63 -4.94
C ILE A 36 11.10 10.09 -4.51
N LEU A 37 11.97 10.37 -3.53
CA LEU A 37 12.18 11.73 -3.04
C LEU A 37 12.64 12.69 -4.16
N SER A 38 13.54 12.22 -5.02
CA SER A 38 14.01 13.00 -6.18
C SER A 38 12.88 13.29 -7.17
N ALA A 39 12.02 12.31 -7.45
CA ALA A 39 10.87 12.50 -8.32
C ALA A 39 9.83 13.45 -7.70
N LEU A 40 9.56 13.35 -6.40
CA LEU A 40 8.67 14.28 -5.70
C LEU A 40 9.19 15.72 -5.78
N GLU A 41 10.48 15.92 -5.55
CA GLU A 41 11.12 17.24 -5.64
C GLU A 41 11.06 17.78 -7.09
N LYS A 42 11.44 16.97 -8.09
CA LYS A 42 11.37 17.31 -9.52
C LYS A 42 9.96 17.71 -9.96
N ASN A 43 8.94 17.06 -9.39
CA ASN A 43 7.54 17.29 -9.72
C ASN A 43 6.87 18.38 -8.86
N HIS A 44 7.62 19.04 -7.98
CA HIS A 44 7.13 20.06 -7.05
C HIS A 44 6.06 19.54 -6.06
N LEU A 45 6.18 18.27 -5.64
CA LEU A 45 5.26 17.56 -4.74
C LEU A 45 5.82 17.44 -3.31
N THR A 46 6.65 18.39 -2.90
CA THR A 46 7.25 18.44 -1.55
C THR A 46 6.78 19.70 -0.79
N PRO A 47 6.89 19.72 0.56
CA PRO A 47 6.53 20.90 1.35
C PRO A 47 7.25 22.18 0.92
N LYS A 48 8.46 22.06 0.35
CA LYS A 48 9.23 23.16 -0.20
C LYS A 48 8.47 23.95 -1.28
N PHE A 49 7.66 23.29 -2.10
CA PHE A 49 6.91 23.91 -3.20
C PHE A 49 5.42 24.07 -2.91
N ARG A 50 4.87 23.28 -1.97
CA ARG A 50 3.43 23.22 -1.67
C ARG A 50 3.06 23.78 -0.30
N GLY A 51 4.05 24.20 0.51
CA GLY A 51 3.80 24.80 1.82
C GLY A 51 3.01 23.87 2.74
N SER A 52 1.95 24.38 3.37
CA SER A 52 1.10 23.62 4.29
C SER A 52 0.09 22.68 3.62
N GLU A 53 0.05 22.62 2.28
CA GLU A 53 -0.77 21.64 1.55
C GLU A 53 -0.18 20.23 1.65
N ILE A 54 1.15 20.12 1.69
CA ILE A 54 1.88 18.86 1.86
C ILE A 54 2.77 18.97 3.10
N ILE A 55 2.60 18.05 4.04
CA ILE A 55 3.41 18.00 5.26
C ILE A 55 4.32 16.77 5.22
N GLN A 56 5.62 16.97 5.44
CA GLN A 56 6.53 15.89 5.74
C GLN A 56 6.72 15.80 7.25
N LEU A 57 6.27 14.72 7.87
CA LEU A 57 6.56 14.44 9.28
C LEU A 57 8.03 14.07 9.42
N GLN A 58 8.76 14.86 10.21
CA GLN A 58 10.18 14.62 10.49
C GLN A 58 10.43 14.06 11.89
N ASN A 59 9.50 14.26 12.82
CA ASN A 59 9.64 13.89 14.22
C ASN A 59 8.59 12.85 14.61
N TYR A 60 8.96 11.58 14.60
CA TYR A 60 8.13 10.46 15.03
C TYR A 60 8.90 9.59 16.03
N LYS A 61 8.17 8.93 16.93
CA LYS A 61 8.77 8.01 17.88
C LYS A 61 9.03 6.68 17.18
N THR A 62 10.20 6.10 17.42
CA THR A 62 10.50 4.71 17.06
C THR A 62 9.48 3.79 17.76
N ALA A 63 8.95 2.80 17.04
CA ALA A 63 8.07 1.80 17.63
C ALA A 63 8.82 1.04 18.73
N THR A 64 8.14 0.77 19.83
CA THR A 64 8.65 -0.09 20.89
C THR A 64 8.38 -1.55 20.54
N PHE A 65 9.06 -2.45 21.25
CA PHE A 65 8.80 -3.88 21.14
C PHE A 65 7.33 -4.23 21.43
N GLU A 66 6.73 -3.56 22.41
CA GLU A 66 5.34 -3.79 22.82
C GLU A 66 4.35 -3.37 21.71
N ASP A 67 4.68 -2.35 20.92
CA ASP A 67 3.88 -1.92 19.77
C ASP A 67 3.79 -2.99 18.66
N ILE A 68 4.79 -3.87 18.57
CA ILE A 68 4.90 -4.90 17.52
C ILE A 68 4.47 -6.28 18.03
N ALA A 69 4.81 -6.62 19.27
CA ALA A 69 4.61 -7.95 19.85
C ALA A 69 3.13 -8.37 19.92
N ASN A 70 2.18 -7.43 19.95
CA ASN A 70 0.75 -7.73 20.05
C ASN A 70 0.12 -8.25 18.74
N LYS A 71 0.84 -8.25 17.60
CA LYS A 71 0.28 -8.59 16.27
C LYS A 71 0.86 -9.84 15.60
N HIS A 72 1.83 -10.51 16.21
CA HIS A 72 2.42 -11.76 15.69
C HIS A 72 2.20 -12.90 16.70
N LEU A 73 1.60 -14.03 16.27
CA LEU A 73 1.50 -15.27 17.06
C LEU A 73 2.32 -16.39 16.39
N PRO A 74 3.02 -17.27 17.15
CA PRO A 74 3.18 -17.34 18.61
C PRO A 74 4.18 -16.26 19.11
N PRO A 75 4.34 -16.06 20.44
CA PRO A 75 5.36 -15.14 20.93
C PRO A 75 6.70 -15.62 20.38
N LEU A 76 7.27 -14.85 19.45
CA LEU A 76 8.69 -14.92 19.17
C LEU A 76 9.35 -14.70 20.54
N THR A 77 9.91 -15.75 21.12
CA THR A 77 10.54 -15.66 22.43
C THR A 77 11.65 -14.63 22.34
N LYS A 78 11.93 -13.94 23.45
CA LYS A 78 13.03 -12.97 23.55
C LYS A 78 14.36 -13.51 22.97
N GLU A 79 14.54 -14.83 23.02
CA GLU A 79 15.66 -15.61 22.45
C GLU A 79 15.69 -15.70 20.92
N LYS A 80 14.54 -15.80 20.22
CA LYS A 80 14.50 -15.73 18.75
C LYS A 80 14.77 -14.30 18.25
N TYR A 81 14.51 -13.30 19.08
CA TYR A 81 14.78 -11.89 18.77
C TYR A 81 16.25 -11.48 18.96
N SER A 82 16.96 -12.01 19.96
CA SER A 82 18.41 -11.77 20.09
C SER A 82 19.20 -12.28 18.88
N VAL A 83 18.70 -13.31 18.21
CA VAL A 83 19.27 -13.84 16.96
C VAL A 83 19.03 -12.90 15.76
N LEU A 84 17.95 -12.10 15.78
CA LEU A 84 17.67 -11.08 14.75
C LEU A 84 18.47 -9.79 14.97
N GLU A 85 18.84 -9.47 16.22
CA GLU A 85 19.79 -8.38 16.52
C GLU A 85 21.22 -8.71 16.09
N GLU A 86 21.59 -9.99 16.01
CA GLU A 86 22.95 -10.44 15.65
C GLU A 86 23.17 -10.63 14.14
N GLY A 87 22.14 -10.45 13.30
CA GLY A 87 22.20 -10.62 11.85
C GLY A 87 22.28 -12.10 11.45
N VAL A 88 21.26 -12.59 10.72
CA VAL A 88 21.28 -13.96 10.19
C VAL A 88 21.76 -13.92 8.75
N ASP A 89 22.85 -14.65 8.46
CA ASP A 89 23.33 -14.88 7.10
C ASP A 89 22.28 -15.72 6.34
N GLY A 90 21.55 -15.05 5.44
CA GLY A 90 20.25 -15.50 4.94
C GLY A 90 20.35 -16.50 3.79
N SER A 91 19.76 -17.68 3.95
CA SER A 91 19.52 -18.67 2.89
C SER A 91 18.09 -18.58 2.30
N GLY A 92 17.49 -17.39 2.26
CA GLY A 92 16.13 -17.14 1.75
C GLY A 92 15.94 -15.79 1.04
N GLU A 93 14.72 -15.46 0.59
CA GLU A 93 14.39 -14.19 -0.10
C GLU A 93 14.51 -12.95 0.81
N THR A 94 14.53 -13.15 2.12
CA THR A 94 14.69 -12.09 3.12
C THR A 94 16.15 -11.92 3.50
N HIS A 95 16.70 -10.72 3.27
CA HIS A 95 18.04 -10.34 3.70
C HIS A 95 17.94 -9.55 5.00
N THR A 96 18.76 -9.89 5.99
CA THR A 96 18.82 -9.18 7.27
C THR A 96 20.24 -8.74 7.56
N THR A 97 20.40 -7.51 8.01
CA THR A 97 21.65 -6.94 8.54
C THR A 97 21.52 -6.63 10.03
N ASP A 98 22.64 -6.29 10.66
CA ASP A 98 22.74 -5.83 12.04
C ASP A 98 21.94 -4.53 12.31
N THR A 99 21.63 -3.75 11.26
CA THR A 99 20.80 -2.54 11.39
C THR A 99 19.32 -2.73 11.01
N THR A 100 19.00 -3.76 10.22
CA THR A 100 17.65 -4.02 9.64
C THR A 100 16.55 -3.99 10.70
N PHE A 101 16.78 -4.59 11.87
CA PHE A 101 15.79 -4.63 12.93
C PHE A 101 15.47 -3.23 13.48
N LYS A 102 16.50 -2.44 13.78
CA LYS A 102 16.34 -1.08 14.30
C LYS A 102 15.67 -0.17 13.29
N GLU A 103 16.03 -0.28 12.00
CA GLU A 103 15.39 0.48 10.93
C GLU A 103 13.91 0.11 10.76
N SER A 104 13.56 -1.17 10.91
CA SER A 104 12.18 -1.65 10.91
C SER A 104 11.35 -1.03 12.05
N LEU A 105 11.92 -0.89 13.25
CA LEU A 105 11.25 -0.21 14.37
C LEU A 105 11.02 1.29 14.08
N VAL A 106 11.96 1.96 13.41
CA VAL A 106 11.83 3.37 13.05
C VAL A 106 10.73 3.55 11.99
N SER A 107 10.70 2.69 10.98
CA SER A 107 9.66 2.66 9.95
C SER A 107 8.27 2.35 10.52
N ALA A 108 8.18 1.36 11.42
CA ALA A 108 6.95 1.06 12.14
C ALA A 108 6.46 2.26 12.97
N GLY A 109 7.38 2.96 13.65
CA GLY A 109 7.07 4.16 14.42
C GLY A 109 6.56 5.33 13.57
N ALA A 110 7.16 5.53 12.40
CA ALA A 110 6.70 6.50 11.41
C ALA A 110 5.29 6.16 10.91
N GLY A 111 5.05 4.88 10.58
CA GLY A 111 3.74 4.37 10.17
C GLY A 111 2.67 4.53 11.24
N ILE A 112 2.97 4.15 12.49
CA ILE A 112 2.07 4.37 13.65
C ILE A 112 1.76 5.86 13.79
N SER A 113 2.75 6.74 13.64
CA SER A 113 2.53 8.18 13.74
C SER A 113 1.60 8.72 12.64
N LEU A 114 1.68 8.19 11.41
CA LEU A 114 0.74 8.51 10.33
C LEU A 114 -0.67 7.96 10.60
N VAL A 115 -0.78 6.75 11.14
CA VAL A 115 -2.08 6.18 11.51
C VAL A 115 -2.70 6.98 12.65
N ASP A 116 -1.95 7.30 13.69
CA ASP A 116 -2.40 8.14 14.81
C ASP A 116 -2.81 9.55 14.35
N TYR A 117 -2.17 10.07 13.30
CA TYR A 117 -2.56 11.33 12.67
C TYR A 117 -3.95 11.23 12.00
N VAL A 118 -4.30 10.05 11.49
CA VAL A 118 -5.54 9.83 10.72
C VAL A 118 -6.66 9.21 11.56
N VAL A 119 -6.37 8.44 12.63
CA VAL A 119 -7.34 7.64 13.39
C VAL A 119 -7.75 8.29 14.71
N ILE A 120 -9.07 8.36 14.96
CA ILE A 120 -9.65 8.50 16.32
C ILE A 120 -10.41 7.24 16.77
N SER A 121 -10.77 6.32 15.85
CA SER A 121 -11.26 4.96 16.11
C SER A 121 -11.64 4.40 14.75
N ALA A 122 -11.02 3.32 14.28
CA ALA A 122 -11.31 2.84 12.93
C ALA A 122 -11.04 1.34 12.68
N GLN A 123 -11.92 0.72 11.88
CA GLN A 123 -11.79 -0.60 11.24
C GLN A 123 -10.81 -0.56 10.05
N VAL A 124 -9.94 -1.56 9.94
CA VAL A 124 -8.71 -1.54 9.13
C VAL A 124 -8.82 -2.43 7.88
N LEU A 125 -8.06 -2.11 6.83
CA LEU A 125 -7.79 -2.97 5.67
C LEU A 125 -6.32 -3.42 5.69
N MET A 126 -6.01 -4.68 6.00
CA MET A 126 -4.62 -5.20 6.04
C MET A 126 -4.53 -6.72 5.82
N HIS A 127 -3.32 -7.20 5.50
CA HIS A 127 -2.93 -8.58 5.12
C HIS A 127 -3.74 -9.72 5.80
N GLY A 128 -4.37 -10.57 4.98
CA GLY A 128 -5.53 -11.39 5.38
C GLY A 128 -5.35 -12.53 6.37
N ASP A 129 -4.17 -13.15 6.53
CA ASP A 129 -4.07 -14.41 7.30
C ASP A 129 -4.36 -14.24 8.80
N VAL A 130 -4.07 -13.04 9.36
CA VAL A 130 -4.31 -12.74 10.78
C VAL A 130 -5.77 -12.35 11.05
N PHE A 131 -6.52 -11.98 10.01
CA PHE A 131 -7.87 -11.41 10.12
C PHE A 131 -8.93 -12.28 9.45
N TYR A 132 -8.60 -13.53 9.10
CA TYR A 132 -9.44 -14.37 8.26
C TYR A 132 -10.81 -14.69 8.89
N ASP A 133 -10.92 -14.66 10.22
CA ASP A 133 -12.17 -14.83 10.96
C ASP A 133 -12.72 -13.53 11.59
N ASP A 134 -12.07 -12.39 11.33
CA ASP A 134 -12.39 -11.09 11.93
C ASP A 134 -13.42 -10.31 11.06
N PRO A 135 -14.64 -10.06 11.56
CA PRO A 135 -15.64 -9.29 10.83
C PRO A 135 -15.35 -7.78 10.78
N ASP A 136 -14.45 -7.27 11.62
CA ASP A 136 -14.13 -5.84 11.74
C ASP A 136 -12.97 -5.41 10.82
N VAL A 137 -12.39 -6.35 10.07
CA VAL A 137 -11.31 -6.10 9.11
C VAL A 137 -11.71 -6.62 7.75
N PHE A 138 -11.84 -5.71 6.77
CA PHE A 138 -11.97 -6.09 5.37
C PHE A 138 -10.57 -6.22 4.79
N PHE A 139 -10.16 -7.38 4.29
CA PHE A 139 -8.91 -7.51 3.54
C PHE A 139 -9.19 -7.51 2.04
N LEU A 140 -8.42 -6.74 1.28
CA LEU A 140 -8.50 -6.69 -0.17
C LEU A 140 -7.10 -6.85 -0.76
N SER A 141 -6.94 -7.80 -1.67
CA SER A 141 -5.71 -8.02 -2.41
C SER A 141 -5.96 -8.01 -3.91
N ILE A 142 -5.11 -7.30 -4.66
CA ILE A 142 -5.00 -7.38 -6.11
C ILE A 142 -3.61 -7.95 -6.39
N HIS A 143 -3.55 -9.04 -7.14
CA HIS A 143 -2.28 -9.70 -7.43
C HIS A 143 -2.39 -10.42 -8.78
N GLN A 144 -1.24 -10.74 -9.37
CA GLN A 144 -1.24 -11.58 -10.56
C GLN A 144 -1.57 -13.03 -10.17
N ASP A 145 -2.46 -13.65 -10.93
CA ASP A 145 -2.72 -15.07 -10.81
C ASP A 145 -1.48 -15.91 -11.17
N GLY A 146 -1.28 -17.00 -10.43
CA GLY A 146 -0.21 -17.98 -10.67
C GLY A 146 1.22 -17.56 -10.29
N ILE A 147 1.42 -16.52 -9.48
CA ILE A 147 2.73 -16.18 -8.88
C ILE A 147 2.82 -16.72 -7.44
N LEU A 148 4.04 -17.10 -7.01
CA LEU A 148 4.35 -17.43 -5.60
C LEU A 148 3.92 -16.30 -4.65
N PRO A 149 3.44 -16.61 -3.43
CA PRO A 149 3.42 -17.93 -2.78
C PRO A 149 2.23 -18.83 -3.17
N GLY A 150 1.34 -18.40 -4.08
CA GLY A 150 0.15 -19.17 -4.47
C GLY A 150 -1.02 -19.11 -3.46
N ALA A 151 -0.97 -18.16 -2.52
CA ALA A 151 -2.08 -17.77 -1.65
C ALA A 151 -2.97 -16.71 -2.32
N GLY A 152 -4.14 -16.44 -1.75
CA GLY A 152 -5.06 -15.41 -2.26
C GLY A 152 -6.02 -15.93 -3.34
N LYS A 153 -6.58 -17.13 -3.17
CA LYS A 153 -7.52 -17.65 -4.17
C LYS A 153 -8.80 -16.84 -4.15
N ILE A 154 -9.46 -16.76 -5.30
CA ILE A 154 -10.71 -16.02 -5.45
C ILE A 154 -11.83 -16.55 -4.53
N ASP A 155 -11.83 -17.84 -4.21
CA ASP A 155 -12.82 -18.47 -3.33
C ASP A 155 -12.49 -18.32 -1.83
N ASP A 156 -11.31 -17.77 -1.49
CA ASP A 156 -10.92 -17.49 -0.10
C ASP A 156 -11.57 -16.18 0.33
N ILE A 157 -12.74 -16.27 0.96
CA ILE A 157 -13.58 -15.11 1.33
C ILE A 157 -13.65 -14.83 2.84
N GLY A 158 -12.82 -15.49 3.64
CA GLY A 158 -12.88 -15.46 5.10
C GLY A 158 -13.53 -16.71 5.69
N CYS A 159 -13.49 -16.85 7.00
CA CYS A 159 -14.14 -17.94 7.73
C CYS A 159 -14.86 -17.43 8.99
N GLY A 160 -15.66 -18.29 9.63
CA GLY A 160 -16.37 -17.93 10.86
C GLY A 160 -17.22 -16.66 10.70
N ASN A 161 -16.95 -15.65 11.53
CA ASN A 161 -17.63 -14.36 11.48
C ASN A 161 -17.09 -13.44 10.38
N GLY A 162 -15.86 -13.65 9.92
CA GLY A 162 -15.20 -12.90 8.83
C GLY A 162 -15.59 -13.35 7.41
N VAL A 163 -16.58 -14.23 7.25
CA VAL A 163 -17.03 -14.61 5.89
C VAL A 163 -17.54 -13.39 5.13
N GLY A 164 -16.99 -13.16 3.95
CA GLY A 164 -17.25 -12.00 3.11
C GLY A 164 -16.35 -10.80 3.38
N THR A 165 -15.45 -10.88 4.37
CA THR A 165 -14.50 -9.81 4.68
C THR A 165 -13.13 -9.97 4.01
N THR A 166 -12.88 -11.04 3.25
CA THR A 166 -11.68 -11.18 2.42
C THR A 166 -12.06 -11.09 0.94
N LEU A 167 -11.44 -10.18 0.18
CA LEU A 167 -11.60 -10.01 -1.25
C LEU A 167 -10.28 -10.20 -1.98
N ASN A 168 -10.11 -11.35 -2.63
CA ASN A 168 -8.97 -11.62 -3.48
C ASN A 168 -9.31 -11.38 -4.97
N LEU A 169 -8.50 -10.57 -5.64
CA LEU A 169 -8.63 -10.25 -7.06
C LEU A 169 -7.41 -10.77 -7.83
N PRO A 170 -7.34 -12.10 -8.09
CA PRO A 170 -6.30 -12.67 -8.94
C PRO A 170 -6.53 -12.23 -10.38
N LEU A 171 -5.65 -11.37 -10.89
CA LEU A 171 -5.73 -10.84 -12.24
C LEU A 171 -4.90 -11.71 -13.21
N PRO A 172 -5.43 -12.00 -14.41
CA PRO A 172 -4.64 -12.68 -15.43
C PRO A 172 -3.40 -11.87 -15.82
N GLN A 173 -2.36 -12.55 -16.29
CA GLN A 173 -1.18 -11.91 -16.87
C GLN A 173 -1.58 -10.91 -17.95
N PHE A 174 -0.83 -9.82 -18.05
CA PHE A 174 -1.09 -8.70 -18.97
C PHE A 174 -2.34 -7.87 -18.65
N SER A 175 -2.96 -8.06 -17.49
CA SER A 175 -3.96 -7.11 -16.98
C SER A 175 -3.32 -5.74 -16.77
N GLY A 176 -3.98 -4.69 -17.25
CA GLY A 176 -3.49 -3.32 -17.24
C GLY A 176 -4.53 -2.34 -16.70
N TYR A 177 -4.55 -1.15 -17.26
CA TYR A 177 -5.43 -0.05 -16.85
C TYR A 177 -6.92 -0.43 -16.94
N PHE A 178 -7.38 -1.06 -18.02
CA PHE A 178 -8.80 -1.36 -18.22
C PHE A 178 -9.30 -2.48 -17.31
N ALA A 179 -8.49 -3.52 -17.12
CA ALA A 179 -8.75 -4.58 -16.15
C ALA A 179 -8.86 -3.99 -14.74
N MET A 180 -7.91 -3.14 -14.34
CA MET A 180 -7.92 -2.48 -13.04
C MET A 180 -9.12 -1.56 -12.87
N GLN A 181 -9.45 -0.76 -13.88
CA GLN A 181 -10.66 0.08 -13.87
C GLN A 181 -11.92 -0.77 -13.70
N THR A 182 -11.99 -1.93 -14.37
CA THR A 182 -13.13 -2.84 -14.30
C THR A 182 -13.31 -3.39 -12.89
N VAL A 183 -12.27 -3.95 -12.27
CA VAL A 183 -12.37 -4.48 -10.92
C VAL A 183 -12.57 -3.38 -9.87
N MET A 184 -11.96 -2.20 -10.06
CA MET A 184 -12.13 -1.07 -9.13
C MET A 184 -13.61 -0.68 -9.00
N TYR A 185 -14.29 -0.44 -10.12
CA TYR A 185 -15.67 0.05 -10.07
C TYR A 185 -16.71 -1.06 -9.91
N GLN A 186 -16.43 -2.30 -10.32
CA GLN A 186 -17.43 -3.37 -10.31
C GLN A 186 -17.26 -4.38 -9.15
N ALA A 187 -16.13 -4.37 -8.45
CA ALA A 187 -15.88 -5.24 -7.31
C ALA A 187 -15.46 -4.45 -6.07
N ILE A 188 -14.39 -3.65 -6.17
CA ILE A 188 -13.79 -2.95 -5.01
C ILE A 188 -14.77 -1.94 -4.42
N VAL A 189 -15.31 -1.03 -5.24
CA VAL A 189 -16.23 0.00 -4.79
C VAL A 189 -17.50 -0.59 -4.13
N PRO A 190 -18.23 -1.53 -4.74
CA PRO A 190 -19.39 -2.17 -4.10
C PRO A 190 -19.05 -2.88 -2.79
N CYS A 191 -17.95 -3.64 -2.73
CA CYS A 191 -17.52 -4.32 -1.51
C CYS A 191 -17.17 -3.33 -0.40
N ALA A 192 -16.42 -2.27 -0.70
CA ALA A 192 -16.08 -1.23 0.26
C ALA A 192 -17.33 -0.49 0.77
N GLN A 193 -18.29 -0.20 -0.11
CA GLN A 193 -19.58 0.42 0.25
C GLN A 193 -20.44 -0.47 1.15
N ARG A 194 -20.40 -1.79 0.94
CA ARG A 194 -21.06 -2.76 1.83
C ARG A 194 -20.40 -2.77 3.20
N PHE A 195 -19.07 -2.82 3.24
CA PHE A 195 -18.30 -2.91 4.48
C PHE A 195 -18.36 -1.63 5.32
N LYS A 196 -18.33 -0.45 4.66
CA LYS A 196 -18.34 0.89 5.29
C LYS A 196 -17.17 1.10 6.26
N PRO A 197 -15.92 1.07 5.77
CA PRO A 197 -14.75 1.19 6.63
C PRO A 197 -14.72 2.55 7.34
N ASP A 198 -14.11 2.58 8.53
CA ASP A 198 -13.79 3.82 9.24
C ASP A 198 -12.40 4.39 8.87
N ILE A 199 -11.52 3.58 8.28
CA ILE A 199 -10.24 4.01 7.68
C ILE A 199 -9.86 3.06 6.54
N ILE A 200 -9.14 3.57 5.54
CA ILE A 200 -8.54 2.74 4.50
C ILE A 200 -7.02 2.73 4.69
N LEU A 201 -6.44 1.56 4.90
CA LEU A 201 -4.98 1.39 4.89
C LEU A 201 -4.59 0.68 3.60
N VAL A 202 -3.53 1.18 2.94
CA VAL A 202 -3.11 0.72 1.62
C VAL A 202 -1.67 0.24 1.70
N SER A 203 -1.48 -1.06 1.52
CA SER A 203 -0.20 -1.67 1.22
C SER A 203 0.13 -1.36 -0.25
N ALA A 204 0.86 -0.27 -0.48
CA ALA A 204 1.07 0.34 -1.79
C ALA A 204 2.34 -0.21 -2.46
N GLY A 205 2.19 -1.36 -3.11
CA GLY A 205 3.18 -1.93 -4.03
C GLY A 205 3.07 -1.36 -5.43
N TYR A 206 4.21 -1.12 -6.07
CA TYR A 206 4.30 -0.59 -7.45
C TYR A 206 4.93 -1.58 -8.45
N ASP A 207 5.10 -2.83 -8.04
CA ASP A 207 5.69 -3.93 -8.82
C ASP A 207 4.72 -4.59 -9.83
N GLY A 208 3.46 -4.15 -9.86
CA GLY A 208 2.53 -4.41 -10.96
C GLY A 208 2.82 -3.59 -12.22
N HIS A 209 3.77 -2.65 -12.17
CA HIS A 209 4.07 -1.78 -13.30
C HIS A 209 4.67 -2.59 -14.46
N VAL A 210 4.34 -2.23 -15.70
CA VAL A 210 4.76 -2.96 -16.91
C VAL A 210 6.27 -3.06 -17.10
N GLN A 211 7.01 -2.11 -16.53
CA GLN A 211 8.47 -2.07 -16.56
C GLN A 211 9.13 -2.74 -15.34
N ASP A 212 8.34 -3.18 -14.36
CA ASP A 212 8.85 -3.86 -13.18
C ASP A 212 9.17 -5.33 -13.51
N PRO A 213 10.32 -5.86 -13.06
CA PRO A 213 10.70 -7.23 -13.39
C PRO A 213 9.92 -8.32 -12.64
N ARG A 214 9.19 -7.99 -11.55
CA ARG A 214 8.62 -8.99 -10.64
C ARG A 214 7.29 -9.57 -11.09
N SER A 215 6.51 -8.86 -11.91
CA SER A 215 5.22 -9.33 -12.40
C SER A 215 5.12 -9.29 -13.93
N LYS A 216 4.06 -9.89 -14.47
CA LYS A 216 3.61 -9.78 -15.87
C LYS A 216 2.34 -8.95 -16.00
N LEU A 217 1.98 -8.20 -14.95
CA LEU A 217 0.96 -7.17 -15.07
C LEU A 217 1.51 -6.03 -15.93
N GLN A 218 0.59 -5.22 -16.45
CA GLN A 218 0.92 -4.12 -17.34
C GLN A 218 0.35 -2.81 -16.80
N PHE A 219 0.42 -2.62 -15.48
CA PHE A 219 0.03 -1.35 -14.90
C PHE A 219 0.96 -0.26 -15.39
N MET A 220 0.37 0.90 -15.65
CA MET A 220 1.07 2.11 -16.07
C MET A 220 1.00 3.12 -14.92
N THR A 221 1.79 4.20 -14.98
CA THR A 221 1.73 5.26 -13.96
C THR A 221 0.31 5.83 -13.82
N LEU A 222 -0.44 5.94 -14.93
CA LEU A 222 -1.85 6.31 -14.96
C LEU A 222 -2.76 5.34 -14.18
N THR A 223 -2.39 4.05 -14.12
CA THR A 223 -3.15 3.05 -13.35
C THR A 223 -3.05 3.35 -11.86
N TYR A 224 -1.86 3.68 -11.36
CA TYR A 224 -1.65 4.07 -9.97
C TYR A 224 -2.31 5.41 -9.63
N TYR A 225 -2.28 6.39 -10.54
CA TYR A 225 -3.05 7.63 -10.40
C TYR A 225 -4.55 7.35 -10.24
N MET A 226 -5.11 6.47 -11.09
CA MET A 226 -6.53 6.10 -11.06
C MET A 226 -6.90 5.39 -9.75
N LEU A 227 -6.06 4.45 -9.31
CA LEU A 227 -6.24 3.74 -8.04
C LEU A 227 -6.21 4.70 -6.85
N ALA A 228 -5.19 5.56 -6.74
CA ALA A 228 -5.08 6.54 -5.67
C ALA A 228 -6.26 7.52 -5.68
N SER A 229 -6.71 7.95 -6.86
CA SER A 229 -7.90 8.82 -7.02
C SER A 229 -9.17 8.13 -6.53
N GLY A 230 -9.36 6.87 -6.90
CA GLY A 230 -10.52 6.08 -6.48
C GLY A 230 -10.52 5.77 -4.98
N ILE A 231 -9.35 5.44 -4.41
CA ILE A 231 -9.18 5.23 -2.96
C ILE A 231 -9.47 6.52 -2.19
N LYS A 232 -8.94 7.67 -2.63
CA LYS A 232 -9.26 8.98 -2.04
C LYS A 232 -10.76 9.24 -2.07
N LYS A 233 -11.44 8.93 -3.18
CA LYS A 233 -12.89 9.12 -3.30
C LYS A 233 -13.64 8.21 -2.33
N LEU A 234 -13.30 6.92 -2.27
CA LEU A 234 -13.86 5.98 -1.30
C LEU A 234 -13.63 6.45 0.12
N ALA A 235 -12.41 6.91 0.44
CA ALA A 235 -12.08 7.40 1.76
C ALA A 235 -12.95 8.61 2.13
N LYS A 236 -13.09 9.57 1.21
CA LYS A 236 -13.95 10.74 1.39
C LYS A 236 -15.42 10.35 1.64
N ASP A 237 -15.92 9.37 0.90
CA ASP A 237 -17.33 8.97 0.94
C ASP A 237 -17.68 8.09 2.15
N LEU A 238 -16.76 7.21 2.57
CA LEU A 238 -17.03 6.15 3.54
C LEU A 238 -16.41 6.41 4.91
N CYS A 239 -15.24 7.06 4.97
CA CYS A 239 -14.48 7.27 6.21
C CYS A 239 -14.03 8.72 6.44
N GLY A 240 -14.71 9.71 5.88
CA GLY A 240 -14.39 11.12 6.11
C GLY A 240 -13.02 11.57 5.60
N GLY A 241 -12.47 10.87 4.61
CA GLY A 241 -11.17 11.15 3.99
C GLY A 241 -10.00 10.44 4.66
N ARG A 242 -10.24 9.53 5.61
CA ARG A 242 -9.19 8.83 6.35
C ARG A 242 -8.59 7.69 5.53
N CYS A 243 -7.43 7.92 4.94
CA CYS A 243 -6.63 6.87 4.31
C CYS A 243 -5.12 7.05 4.54
N VAL A 244 -4.39 5.94 4.64
CA VAL A 244 -2.92 5.93 4.80
C VAL A 244 -2.33 4.92 3.82
N PHE A 245 -1.24 5.32 3.15
CA PHE A 245 -0.51 4.49 2.18
C PHE A 245 0.86 4.13 2.78
N PHE A 246 1.22 2.86 2.71
CA PHE A 246 2.50 2.32 3.14
C PHE A 246 3.22 1.79 1.91
N LEU A 247 4.44 2.26 1.64
CA LEU A 247 5.21 1.79 0.50
C LEU A 247 5.63 0.33 0.70
N GLU A 248 5.41 -0.52 -0.31
CA GLU A 248 5.79 -1.94 -0.28
C GLU A 248 6.84 -2.26 -1.35
N GLY A 249 6.46 -3.03 -2.39
CA GLY A 249 7.29 -3.41 -3.53
C GLY A 249 7.34 -2.36 -4.65
N GLY A 250 8.05 -2.69 -5.73
CA GLY A 250 8.36 -1.81 -6.86
C GLY A 250 9.87 -1.61 -6.97
N TYR A 251 10.47 -2.19 -7.99
CA TYR A 251 11.89 -2.49 -8.09
C TYR A 251 12.53 -1.87 -9.33
N ASN A 252 11.72 -1.42 -10.29
CA ASN A 252 12.17 -0.49 -11.34
C ASN A 252 12.07 0.97 -10.83
N LEU A 253 13.21 1.61 -10.58
CA LEU A 253 13.28 2.93 -9.93
C LEU A 253 12.53 4.05 -10.67
N GLU A 254 12.58 4.06 -12.00
CA GLU A 254 11.90 5.09 -12.81
C GLU A 254 10.39 4.92 -12.72
N SER A 255 9.89 3.70 -12.94
CA SER A 255 8.45 3.43 -12.83
C SER A 255 7.91 3.61 -11.41
N LEU A 256 8.65 3.17 -10.39
CA LEU A 256 8.31 3.32 -8.98
C LEU A 256 8.15 4.80 -8.62
N SER A 257 9.18 5.59 -8.88
CA SER A 257 9.23 6.99 -8.44
C SER A 257 8.18 7.86 -9.13
N ASN A 258 7.94 7.64 -10.43
CA ASN A 258 6.86 8.32 -11.16
C ASN A 258 5.48 7.85 -10.70
N SER A 259 5.26 6.55 -10.45
CA SER A 259 3.97 6.05 -9.96
C SER A 259 3.61 6.59 -8.56
N VAL A 260 4.60 6.74 -7.68
CA VAL A 260 4.42 7.38 -6.36
C VAL A 260 4.09 8.87 -6.52
N ALA A 261 4.79 9.58 -7.42
CA ALA A 261 4.50 10.98 -7.70
C ALA A 261 3.07 11.19 -8.22
N GLU A 262 2.60 10.32 -9.13
CA GLU A 262 1.23 10.39 -9.64
C GLU A 262 0.19 9.98 -8.59
N SER A 263 0.53 9.09 -7.67
CA SER A 263 -0.30 8.83 -6.48
C SER A 263 -0.41 10.07 -5.60
N PHE A 264 0.69 10.80 -5.37
CA PHE A 264 0.67 12.09 -4.65
C PHE A 264 -0.24 13.11 -5.36
N ARG A 265 -0.13 13.26 -6.69
CA ARG A 265 -1.00 14.15 -7.49
C ARG A 265 -2.47 13.83 -7.30
N ALA A 266 -2.84 12.56 -7.41
CA ALA A 266 -4.21 12.11 -7.16
C ALA A 266 -4.69 12.50 -5.75
N ILE A 267 -3.86 12.28 -4.72
CA ILE A 267 -4.20 12.61 -3.33
C ILE A 267 -4.40 14.12 -3.13
N ILE A 268 -3.56 14.98 -3.71
CA ILE A 268 -3.73 16.44 -3.61
C ILE A 268 -4.80 17.01 -4.57
N GLY A 269 -5.26 16.20 -5.53
CA GLY A 269 -6.31 16.54 -6.50
C GLY A 269 -5.80 17.26 -7.75
N GLU A 270 -4.53 17.08 -8.08
CA GLU A 270 -3.94 17.53 -9.35
C GLU A 270 -4.20 16.53 -10.47
N PRO A 271 -4.25 16.97 -11.74
CA PRO A 271 -4.37 16.08 -12.88
C PRO A 271 -3.11 15.22 -13.06
N TYR A 272 -3.29 14.06 -13.69
CA TYR A 272 -2.21 13.17 -14.12
C TYR A 272 -1.21 13.89 -15.04
N ASN A 273 0.10 13.68 -14.85
CA ASN A 273 1.16 14.42 -15.54
C ASN A 273 2.36 13.58 -16.01
N SER A 274 2.21 12.25 -16.09
CA SER A 274 3.31 11.34 -16.47
C SER A 274 3.10 10.63 -17.81
N ALA A 275 2.29 11.18 -18.72
CA ALA A 275 1.90 10.50 -19.97
C ALA A 275 3.09 10.05 -20.84
N GLU A 276 4.23 10.74 -20.75
CA GLU A 276 5.47 10.39 -21.45
C GLU A 276 6.10 9.07 -20.97
N TYR A 277 5.82 8.68 -19.72
CA TYR A 277 6.31 7.44 -19.11
C TYR A 277 5.40 6.23 -19.43
N ASP A 278 4.17 6.48 -19.86
CA ASP A 278 3.16 5.46 -20.20
C ASP A 278 3.16 5.16 -21.71
N SER A 279 4.32 4.77 -22.26
CA SER A 279 4.43 4.44 -23.68
C SER A 279 3.67 3.16 -24.03
N SER A 280 2.79 3.25 -25.03
CA SER A 280 2.04 2.11 -25.57
C SER A 280 2.91 0.95 -26.08
N HIS A 281 4.20 1.18 -26.33
CA HIS A 281 5.15 0.14 -26.75
C HIS A 281 5.41 -0.91 -25.67
N PHE A 282 5.12 -0.60 -24.40
CA PHE A 282 5.34 -1.52 -23.29
C PHE A 282 4.18 -2.49 -23.09
N VAL A 283 2.99 -2.19 -23.60
CA VAL A 283 1.76 -2.93 -23.30
C VAL A 283 1.26 -3.73 -24.50
N ILE A 284 0.58 -4.84 -24.22
CA ILE A 284 -0.15 -5.61 -25.24
C ILE A 284 -1.66 -5.50 -24.97
N MET A 285 -2.46 -6.21 -25.76
CA MET A 285 -3.90 -6.26 -25.55
C MET A 285 -4.22 -6.92 -24.21
N GLU A 286 -4.95 -6.20 -23.35
CA GLU A 286 -5.36 -6.71 -22.04
C GLU A 286 -6.33 -7.91 -22.16
N PRO A 287 -6.28 -8.87 -21.22
CA PRO A 287 -7.16 -10.05 -21.17
C PRO A 287 -8.57 -9.69 -20.66
N TYR A 288 -9.31 -8.89 -21.44
CA TYR A 288 -10.58 -8.29 -21.03
C TYR A 288 -11.62 -9.29 -20.50
N LEU A 289 -11.74 -10.45 -21.17
CA LEU A 289 -12.66 -11.51 -20.74
C LEU A 289 -12.26 -12.11 -19.39
N GLY A 290 -10.95 -12.27 -19.13
CA GLY A 290 -10.46 -12.80 -17.86
C GLY A 290 -10.74 -11.85 -16.70
N ALA A 291 -10.50 -10.55 -16.86
CA ALA A 291 -10.83 -9.55 -15.84
C ALA A 291 -12.34 -9.50 -15.54
N ARG A 292 -13.19 -9.66 -16.56
CA ARG A 292 -14.65 -9.76 -16.35
C ARG A 292 -15.06 -11.04 -15.64
N GLN A 293 -14.45 -12.17 -15.95
CA GLN A 293 -14.72 -13.44 -15.26
C GLN A 293 -14.39 -13.34 -13.76
N VAL A 294 -13.28 -12.68 -13.41
CA VAL A 294 -12.94 -12.37 -12.02
C VAL A 294 -14.06 -11.56 -11.36
N VAL A 295 -14.51 -10.46 -11.99
CA VAL A 295 -15.61 -9.63 -11.45
C VAL A 295 -16.90 -10.43 -11.26
N GLU A 296 -17.32 -11.20 -12.25
CA GLU A 296 -18.57 -11.97 -12.16
C GLU A 296 -18.51 -13.03 -11.05
N LYS A 297 -17.36 -13.70 -10.90
CA LYS A 297 -17.13 -14.64 -9.80
C LYS A 297 -17.17 -13.94 -8.44
N ILE A 298 -16.56 -12.75 -8.33
CA ILE A 298 -16.62 -11.94 -7.10
C ILE A 298 -18.04 -11.52 -6.76
N LYS A 299 -18.84 -11.07 -7.75
CA LYS A 299 -20.24 -10.71 -7.51
C LYS A 299 -21.04 -11.89 -6.97
N GLN A 300 -20.80 -13.10 -7.48
CA GLN A 300 -21.45 -14.31 -6.98
C GLN A 300 -21.03 -14.63 -5.54
N LEU A 301 -19.72 -14.66 -5.26
CA LEU A 301 -19.18 -15.01 -3.94
C LEU A 301 -19.57 -14.00 -2.86
N HIS A 302 -19.56 -12.72 -3.21
CA HIS A 302 -19.88 -11.64 -2.28
C HIS A 302 -21.34 -11.18 -2.39
N SER A 303 -22.21 -11.81 -3.18
CA SER A 303 -23.62 -11.40 -3.28
C SER A 303 -23.80 -9.89 -3.58
N LEU A 304 -23.04 -9.38 -4.56
CA LEU A 304 -23.08 -7.98 -5.01
C LEU A 304 -24.16 -7.75 -6.08
#